data_AF-A0A433BFV5-F1
#
_entry.id   AF-A0A433BFV5-F1
#
_cell.length_a   1.000
_cell.length_b   1.000
_cell.length_c   1.000
_cell.angle_alpha   90.00
_cell.angle_beta   90.00
_cell.angle_gamma   90.00
#
_symmetry.space_group_name_H-M   'P 1'
#
loop_
_entity.id
_entity.type
_entity.pdbx_description
1 polymer ?
#
loop_
_entity_poly.entity_id
_entity_poly.type
_entity_poly.pdbx_seq_one_letter_code
_entity_poly.pdbx_strand_id
1 'polypeptide(L)'
;MPNTRDTDKSIPLDQPLVNGLTPAEIFTSCVEGFNFGTAHQESWIERFGEPEWDAEFVNERTSQTCRIGAFFEMLEDDSEDADEEDYTVLRYVVELKLADAEYISVMWEAHNAGPADAEFMKQCAHKTLIKMSAVIGVKVGYELMQDPSEY
;
A
#
# COMPACT_ATOMS: atom_id res chain seq x y z
N MET A 1 14.88 -24.08 -26.54
CA MET A 1 15.46 -23.75 -25.21
C MET A 1 14.30 -23.58 -24.24
N PRO A 2 14.43 -23.97 -22.96
CA PRO A 2 13.28 -24.22 -22.10
C PRO A 2 12.52 -22.93 -21.75
N ASN A 3 11.19 -23.00 -21.78
CA ASN A 3 10.27 -22.04 -21.19
C ASN A 3 10.53 -21.95 -19.68
N THR A 4 10.99 -20.81 -19.16
CA THR A 4 10.87 -20.47 -17.74
C THR A 4 9.62 -19.61 -17.53
N ARG A 5 8.46 -20.21 -17.85
CA ARG A 5 7.20 -19.90 -17.15
C ARG A 5 7.21 -20.80 -15.92
N ASP A 6 7.78 -20.35 -14.81
CA ASP A 6 7.64 -21.01 -13.50
C ASP A 6 8.38 -20.18 -12.43
N THR A 7 7.74 -19.11 -11.98
CA THR A 7 7.85 -18.66 -10.57
C THR A 7 6.54 -17.97 -10.19
N ASP A 8 5.42 -18.63 -10.47
CA ASP A 8 4.24 -18.47 -9.62
C ASP A 8 4.51 -19.30 -8.34
N LYS A 9 5.45 -18.81 -7.54
CA LYS A 9 5.64 -19.30 -6.18
C LYS A 9 4.74 -18.45 -5.29
N SER A 10 3.43 -18.61 -5.49
CA SER A 10 2.47 -18.29 -4.45
C SER A 10 2.85 -19.13 -3.23
N ILE A 11 3.44 -18.48 -2.23
CA ILE A 11 3.79 -19.13 -0.97
C ILE A 11 2.48 -19.48 -0.26
N PRO A 12 2.37 -20.67 0.35
CA PRO A 12 1.15 -21.07 1.02
C PRO A 12 0.86 -20.06 2.13
N LEU A 13 -0.28 -19.38 2.04
CA LEU A 13 -0.76 -18.38 3.00
C LEU A 13 -0.90 -18.89 4.44
N ASP A 14 -0.73 -20.19 4.64
CA ASP A 14 -0.83 -20.92 5.90
C ASP A 14 0.54 -21.17 6.57
N GLN A 15 1.67 -20.74 5.99
CA GLN A 15 2.98 -20.88 6.63
C GLN A 15 3.28 -19.67 7.54
N PRO A 16 3.59 -19.90 8.83
CA PRO A 16 3.88 -18.81 9.76
C PRO A 16 5.24 -18.17 9.48
N LEU A 17 5.29 -16.84 9.53
CA LEU A 17 6.51 -16.04 9.47
C LEU A 17 7.28 -16.14 10.80
N VAL A 18 8.43 -15.46 10.88
CA VAL A 18 9.32 -15.42 12.07
C VAL A 18 8.59 -14.95 13.34
N ASN A 19 7.51 -14.19 13.20
CA ASN A 19 6.67 -13.73 14.32
C ASN A 19 5.56 -14.73 14.73
N GLY A 20 5.49 -15.90 14.08
CA GLY A 20 4.51 -16.95 14.34
C GLY A 20 3.16 -16.74 13.64
N LEU A 21 2.96 -15.62 12.94
CA LEU A 21 1.73 -15.33 12.18
C LEU A 21 1.92 -15.69 10.71
N THR A 22 0.90 -16.28 10.09
CA THR A 22 0.91 -16.49 8.65
C THR A 22 0.63 -15.19 7.89
N PRO A 23 1.04 -15.07 6.62
CA PRO A 23 0.62 -13.96 5.77
C PRO A 23 -0.91 -13.79 5.72
N ALA A 24 -1.71 -14.86 5.77
CA ALA A 24 -3.17 -14.75 5.86
C ALA A 24 -3.66 -14.22 7.21
N GLU A 25 -3.02 -14.57 8.32
CA GLU A 25 -3.36 -14.03 9.64
C GLU A 25 -2.98 -12.55 9.75
N ILE A 26 -1.83 -12.18 9.18
CA ILE A 26 -1.41 -10.78 9.04
C ILE A 26 -2.42 -10.06 8.18
N PHE A 27 -2.76 -10.59 7.00
CA PHE A 27 -3.75 -10.04 6.10
C PHE A 27 -5.10 -9.87 6.79
N THR A 28 -5.62 -10.88 7.50
CA THR A 28 -6.90 -10.82 8.20
C THR A 28 -6.87 -9.78 9.33
N SER A 29 -5.85 -9.80 10.18
CA SER A 29 -5.66 -8.81 11.25
C SER A 29 -5.50 -7.38 10.73
N CYS A 30 -4.91 -7.24 9.54
CA CYS A 30 -4.69 -5.99 8.85
C CYS A 30 -6.02 -5.51 8.23
N VAL A 31 -6.66 -6.34 7.39
CA VAL A 31 -7.90 -6.07 6.64
C VAL A 31 -9.10 -5.81 7.55
N GLU A 32 -9.31 -6.57 8.63
CA GLU A 32 -10.38 -6.28 9.60
C GLU A 32 -10.20 -4.91 10.28
N GLY A 33 -8.97 -4.39 10.31
CA GLY A 33 -8.62 -3.12 10.92
C GLY A 33 -8.51 -1.94 9.96
N PHE A 34 -8.67 -2.15 8.64
CA PHE A 34 -8.48 -1.10 7.63
C PHE A 34 -9.83 -0.62 7.12
N ASN A 35 -10.24 0.51 7.66
CA ASN A 35 -11.42 1.24 7.22
C ASN A 35 -11.31 1.51 5.70
N PHE A 36 -12.01 0.70 4.90
CA PHE A 36 -12.32 0.94 3.47
C PHE A 36 -11.22 0.71 2.42
N GLY A 37 -10.07 0.11 2.76
CA GLY A 37 -9.01 -0.20 1.78
C GLY A 37 -9.20 -1.56 1.09
N THR A 38 -8.78 -1.67 -0.17
CA THR A 38 -8.73 -2.95 -0.90
C THR A 38 -7.35 -3.58 -0.75
N ALA A 39 -7.27 -4.83 -0.33
CA ALA A 39 -6.00 -5.49 -0.06
C ALA A 39 -5.59 -6.45 -1.20
N HIS A 40 -4.30 -6.48 -1.52
CA HIS A 40 -3.74 -7.24 -2.63
C HIS A 40 -2.44 -7.95 -2.22
N GLN A 41 -2.06 -8.97 -2.98
CA GLN A 41 -0.85 -9.78 -2.74
C GLN A 41 0.25 -9.47 -3.77
N GLU A 42 0.48 -8.18 -4.00
CA GLU A 42 1.46 -7.68 -4.96
C GLU A 42 1.88 -6.25 -4.63
N SER A 43 2.99 -5.78 -5.21
CA SER A 43 3.38 -4.38 -5.07
C SER A 43 2.65 -3.53 -6.12
N TRP A 44 1.69 -2.75 -5.66
CA TRP A 44 1.06 -1.67 -6.40
C TRP A 44 1.96 -0.44 -6.52
N ILE A 45 2.83 -0.18 -5.54
CA ILE A 45 3.84 0.90 -5.66
C ILE A 45 4.74 0.62 -6.87
N GLU A 46 5.27 -0.61 -7.00
CA GLU A 46 6.07 -0.99 -8.16
C GLU A 46 5.27 -0.98 -9.49
N ARG A 47 3.96 -1.22 -9.44
CA ARG A 47 3.08 -1.18 -10.63
C ARG A 47 2.75 0.23 -11.09
N PHE A 48 2.48 1.14 -10.17
CA PHE A 48 2.14 2.53 -10.49
C PHE A 48 3.39 3.37 -10.81
N GLY A 49 4.56 2.98 -10.30
CA GLY A 49 5.82 3.66 -10.57
C GLY A 49 6.24 4.58 -9.42
N GLU A 50 6.77 5.76 -9.75
CA GLU A 50 7.27 6.70 -8.75
C GLU A 50 6.10 7.44 -8.08
N PRO A 51 5.89 7.27 -6.76
CA PRO A 51 4.85 7.99 -6.04
C PRO A 51 5.19 9.48 -5.92
N GLU A 52 4.18 10.35 -5.84
CA GLU A 52 4.39 11.77 -5.56
C GLU A 52 4.96 12.01 -4.16
N TRP A 53 4.62 11.09 -3.25
CA TRP A 53 5.11 11.09 -1.88
C TRP A 53 5.19 9.67 -1.36
N ASP A 54 6.29 9.32 -0.69
CA ASP A 54 6.46 8.03 -0.04
C ASP A 54 7.21 8.10 1.28
N ALA A 55 7.08 7.02 2.04
CA ALA A 55 7.93 6.73 3.19
C ALA A 55 8.16 5.21 3.29
N GLU A 56 9.38 4.83 3.67
CA GLU A 56 9.78 3.44 3.89
C GLU A 56 10.32 3.24 5.30
N PHE A 57 9.92 2.13 5.92
CA PHE A 57 10.38 1.69 7.23
C PHE A 57 10.91 0.26 7.12
N VAL A 58 12.14 0.06 7.59
CA VAL A 58 12.85 -1.22 7.46
C VAL A 58 13.13 -1.84 8.83
N ASN A 59 12.87 -3.13 8.98
CA ASN A 59 13.43 -3.90 10.08
C ASN A 59 14.82 -4.41 9.69
N GLU A 60 15.86 -3.75 10.20
CA GLU A 60 17.28 -4.09 9.96
C GLU A 60 17.65 -5.54 10.28
N ARG A 61 16.92 -6.21 11.17
CA ARG A 61 17.20 -7.60 11.58
C ARG A 61 16.63 -8.63 10.61
N THR A 62 15.51 -8.32 9.96
CA THR A 62 14.78 -9.25 9.08
C THR A 62 14.77 -8.81 7.62
N SER A 63 15.25 -7.60 7.32
CA SER A 63 15.16 -6.94 6.00
C SER A 63 13.72 -6.78 5.49
N GLN A 64 12.73 -6.91 6.38
CA GLN A 64 11.33 -6.68 6.07
C GLN A 64 11.07 -5.17 5.96
N THR A 65 10.25 -4.76 5.00
CA THR A 65 9.98 -3.35 4.74
C THR A 65 8.49 -3.07 4.81
N CYS A 66 8.10 -1.94 5.38
CA CYS A 66 6.75 -1.40 5.26
C CYS A 66 6.83 -0.03 4.61
N ARG A 67 6.03 0.20 3.57
CA ARG A 67 6.05 1.42 2.77
C ARG A 67 4.66 2.01 2.65
N ILE A 68 4.59 3.32 2.43
CA ILE A 68 3.40 4.02 1.97
C ILE A 68 3.78 4.85 0.74
N GLY A 69 2.89 4.94 -0.23
CA GLY A 69 3.02 5.80 -1.41
C GLY A 69 1.69 6.48 -1.72
N ALA A 70 1.75 7.74 -2.15
CA ALA A 70 0.63 8.50 -2.68
C ALA A 70 0.81 8.71 -4.18
N PHE A 71 -0.25 8.51 -4.95
CA PHE A 71 -0.27 8.69 -6.40
C PHE A 71 -1.44 9.58 -6.77
N PHE A 72 -1.19 10.55 -7.63
CA PHE A 72 -2.22 11.41 -8.18
C PHE A 72 -2.11 11.36 -9.70
N GLU A 73 -3.24 11.16 -10.35
CA GLU A 73 -3.34 11.04 -11.80
C GLU A 73 -4.48 11.94 -12.29
N MET A 74 -4.22 12.71 -13.33
CA MET A 74 -5.27 13.39 -14.10
C MET A 74 -5.53 12.54 -15.34
N LEU A 75 -6.76 12.07 -15.50
CA LEU A 75 -7.18 11.27 -16.64
C LEU A 75 -8.05 12.14 -17.54
N GLU A 76 -7.63 12.24 -18.80
CA GLU A 76 -8.44 12.77 -19.88
C GLU A 76 -9.41 11.65 -20.31
N ASP A 77 -10.71 11.94 -20.46
CA ASP A 77 -11.65 10.97 -21.02
C ASP A 77 -11.51 10.96 -22.55
N ASP A 78 -11.06 9.84 -23.12
CA ASP A 78 -10.84 9.65 -24.56
C ASP A 78 -12.15 9.38 -25.34
N SER A 79 -13.31 9.64 -24.72
CA SER A 79 -14.64 9.52 -25.33
C SER A 79 -14.90 10.69 -26.30
N GLU A 80 -15.45 10.42 -27.49
CA GLU A 80 -15.75 11.44 -28.51
C GLU A 80 -16.98 12.33 -28.16
N ASP A 81 -17.49 12.29 -26.94
CA ASP A 81 -18.69 13.05 -26.53
C ASP A 81 -18.29 14.41 -25.92
N ALA A 82 -18.78 15.48 -26.55
CA ALA A 82 -18.29 16.85 -26.41
C ALA A 82 -18.65 17.59 -25.09
N ASP A 83 -19.01 16.87 -24.03
CA ASP A 83 -19.47 17.41 -22.75
C ASP A 83 -18.89 16.60 -21.56
N GLU A 84 -17.57 16.35 -21.47
CA GLU A 84 -17.00 15.60 -20.32
C GLU A 84 -15.81 16.31 -19.63
N GLU A 85 -15.84 16.27 -18.29
CA GLU A 85 -14.93 16.95 -17.37
C GLU A 85 -13.72 16.05 -17.06
N ASP A 86 -12.50 16.59 -17.15
CA ASP A 86 -11.28 15.93 -16.65
C ASP A 86 -11.53 15.38 -15.24
N TYR A 87 -11.19 14.11 -14.99
CA TYR A 87 -11.31 13.53 -13.67
C TYR A 87 -9.95 13.18 -13.08
N THR A 88 -9.89 13.31 -11.75
CA THR A 88 -8.68 13.08 -10.97
C THR A 88 -8.80 11.78 -10.21
N VAL A 89 -7.71 11.03 -10.12
CA VAL A 89 -7.64 9.82 -9.30
C VAL A 89 -6.55 9.98 -8.25
N LEU A 90 -6.95 9.90 -6.99
CA LEU A 90 -6.04 9.88 -5.85
C LEU A 90 -5.95 8.46 -5.31
N ARG A 91 -4.72 7.97 -5.14
CA ARG A 91 -4.44 6.67 -4.55
C ARG A 91 -3.48 6.78 -3.38
N TYR A 92 -3.79 6.07 -2.31
CA TYR A 92 -2.82 5.75 -1.26
C TYR A 92 -2.59 4.26 -1.24
N VAL A 93 -1.34 3.84 -1.26
CA VAL A 93 -0.94 2.43 -1.19
C VAL A 93 -0.05 2.25 0.01
N VAL A 94 -0.34 1.27 0.86
CA VAL A 94 0.53 0.83 1.95
C VAL A 94 0.94 -0.59 1.67
N GLU A 95 2.24 -0.90 1.75
CA GLU A 95 2.77 -2.21 1.42
C GLU A 95 3.64 -2.76 2.52
N LEU A 96 3.58 -4.07 2.70
CA LEU A 96 4.43 -4.83 3.61
C LEU A 96 5.16 -5.89 2.80
N LYS A 97 6.50 -5.83 2.82
CA LYS A 97 7.39 -6.82 2.24
C LYS A 97 7.95 -7.73 3.32
N LEU A 98 7.62 -9.01 3.26
CA LEU A 98 7.90 -9.96 4.35
C LEU A 98 9.12 -10.87 4.11
N ALA A 99 9.43 -11.17 2.84
CA ALA A 99 10.58 -11.93 2.35
C ALA A 99 10.73 -11.73 0.82
N ASP A 100 11.61 -12.47 0.14
CA ASP A 100 11.96 -12.43 -1.30
C ASP A 100 10.76 -12.22 -2.26
N ALA A 101 10.29 -10.96 -2.37
CA ALA A 101 9.19 -10.46 -3.20
C ALA A 101 7.75 -10.79 -2.75
N GLU A 102 7.51 -11.11 -1.48
CA GLU A 102 6.15 -11.21 -0.95
C GLU A 102 5.62 -9.86 -0.50
N TYR A 103 4.55 -9.39 -1.12
CA TYR A 103 3.91 -8.13 -0.78
C TYR A 103 2.50 -8.37 -0.26
N ILE A 104 2.17 -7.70 0.85
CA ILE A 104 0.79 -7.44 1.26
C ILE A 104 0.59 -5.94 1.08
N SER A 105 -0.26 -5.56 0.14
CA SER A 105 -0.58 -4.16 -0.13
C SER A 105 -2.03 -3.86 0.21
N VAL A 106 -2.30 -2.61 0.59
CA VAL A 106 -3.63 -2.08 0.78
C VAL A 106 -3.73 -0.75 0.07
N MET A 107 -4.74 -0.61 -0.76
CA MET A 107 -4.97 0.55 -1.60
C MET A 107 -6.30 1.22 -1.25
N TRP A 108 -6.26 2.54 -1.14
CA TRP A 108 -7.42 3.41 -1.16
C TRP A 108 -7.39 4.19 -2.45
N GLU A 109 -8.49 4.18 -3.19
CA GLU A 109 -8.65 4.91 -4.43
C GLU A 109 -9.92 5.75 -4.35
N ALA A 110 -9.83 7.01 -4.79
CA ALA A 110 -10.99 7.87 -4.96
C ALA A 110 -10.86 8.69 -6.25
N HIS A 111 -11.98 8.81 -6.94
CA HIS A 111 -12.12 9.57 -8.17
C HIS A 111 -12.75 10.91 -7.81
N ASN A 112 -12.20 12.01 -8.33
CA ASN A 112 -12.62 13.38 -8.02
C ASN A 112 -12.70 13.65 -6.52
N ALA A 113 -11.69 13.17 -5.78
CA ALA A 113 -11.66 13.26 -4.33
C ALA A 113 -11.68 14.72 -3.87
N GLY A 114 -12.71 15.09 -3.10
CA GLY A 114 -12.72 16.39 -2.42
C GLY A 114 -11.69 16.44 -1.29
N PRO A 115 -11.41 17.63 -0.72
CA PRO A 115 -10.41 17.78 0.35
C PRO A 115 -10.68 16.90 1.58
N ALA A 116 -11.95 16.71 1.94
CA ALA A 116 -12.34 15.89 3.08
C ALA A 116 -12.09 14.39 2.83
N ASP A 117 -12.36 13.91 1.62
CA ASP A 117 -12.15 12.51 1.23
C ASP A 117 -10.65 12.21 1.15
N ALA A 118 -9.88 13.12 0.54
CA ALA A 118 -8.42 13.02 0.46
C ALA A 118 -7.78 12.94 1.87
N GLU A 119 -8.20 13.80 2.79
CA GLU A 119 -7.70 13.79 4.16
C GLU A 119 -8.12 12.52 4.92
N PHE A 120 -9.36 12.07 4.74
CA PHE A 120 -9.84 10.83 5.36
C PHE A 120 -9.06 9.60 4.85
N MET A 121 -8.82 9.51 3.53
CA MET A 121 -8.01 8.45 2.92
C MET A 121 -6.58 8.49 3.43
N LYS A 122 -5.95 9.68 3.48
CA LYS A 122 -4.61 9.88 4.05
C LYS A 122 -4.54 9.30 5.45
N GLN A 123 -5.48 9.66 6.33
CA GLN A 123 -5.52 9.16 7.71
C GLN A 123 -5.71 7.63 7.79
N CYS A 124 -6.53 7.05 6.91
CA CYS A 124 -6.72 5.60 6.86
C CYS A 124 -5.45 4.87 6.43
N ALA A 125 -4.77 5.37 5.39
CA ALA A 125 -3.50 4.82 4.93
C ALA A 125 -2.41 4.93 6.01
N HIS A 126 -2.29 6.06 6.70
CA HIS A 126 -1.28 6.21 7.74
C HIS A 126 -1.54 5.33 8.97
N LYS A 127 -2.80 5.19 9.41
CA LYS A 127 -3.16 4.23 10.47
C LYS A 127 -2.81 2.79 10.07
N THR A 128 -2.96 2.48 8.78
CA THR A 128 -2.61 1.18 8.21
C THR A 128 -1.11 0.95 8.24
N LEU A 129 -0.33 1.93 7.79
CA LEU A 129 1.13 1.91 7.84
C LEU A 129 1.66 1.63 9.25
N ILE A 130 1.11 2.30 10.27
CA ILE A 130 1.50 2.08 11.67
C ILE A 130 1.24 0.64 12.10
N LYS A 131 0.05 0.10 11.78
CA LYS A 131 -0.32 -1.27 12.13
C LYS A 131 0.58 -2.29 11.41
N MET A 132 0.81 -2.11 10.10
CA MET A 132 1.65 -3.01 9.31
C MET A 132 3.13 -2.93 9.73
N SER A 133 3.64 -1.75 10.05
CA SER A 133 5.00 -1.59 10.58
C SER A 133 5.19 -2.32 11.90
N ALA A 134 4.17 -2.32 12.78
CA ALA A 134 4.21 -3.04 14.04
C ALA A 134 4.29 -4.57 13.84
N VAL A 135 3.70 -5.12 12.76
CA VAL A 135 3.78 -6.55 12.41
C VAL A 135 5.23 -6.99 12.17
N ILE A 136 6.03 -6.13 11.53
CA ILE A 136 7.46 -6.35 11.30
C ILE A 136 8.33 -5.82 12.45
N GLY A 137 7.74 -5.47 13.60
CA GLY A 137 8.49 -5.03 14.79
C GLY A 137 9.09 -3.62 14.69
N VAL A 138 8.67 -2.81 13.71
CA VAL A 138 9.08 -1.41 13.57
C VAL A 138 8.06 -0.51 14.26
N LYS A 139 8.53 0.41 15.11
CA LYS A 139 7.68 1.42 15.75
C LYS A 139 7.71 2.69 14.92
N VAL A 140 6.58 3.03 14.31
CA VAL A 140 6.38 4.31 13.62
C VAL A 140 5.74 5.30 14.58
N GLY A 141 6.42 6.42 14.81
CA GLY A 141 5.90 7.51 15.64
C GLY A 141 4.77 8.27 14.94
N TYR A 142 3.79 8.73 15.71
CA TYR A 142 2.65 9.50 15.20
C TYR A 142 3.08 10.84 14.56
N GLU A 143 4.25 11.36 14.94
CA GLU A 143 4.83 12.64 14.50
C GLU A 143 5.25 12.65 13.02
N LEU A 144 5.38 11.48 12.37
CA LEU A 144 5.60 11.34 10.92
C LEU A 144 4.30 11.42 10.10
N MET A 145 3.13 11.52 10.76
CA MET A 145 1.83 11.69 10.08
C MET A 145 1.49 13.16 9.80
N GLN A 146 2.37 14.09 10.17
CA GLN A 146 2.30 15.49 9.79
C GLN A 146 3.26 15.71 8.63
N ASP A 147 2.80 16.47 7.64
CA ASP A 147 3.44 16.71 6.35
C ASP A 147 4.97 16.95 6.45
N PRO A 148 5.83 16.23 5.70
CA PRO A 148 7.25 16.56 5.64
C PRO A 148 7.54 17.88 4.92
N SER A 149 6.54 18.50 4.27
CA SER A 149 6.66 19.85 3.71
C SER A 149 6.67 20.97 4.77
N GLU A 150 6.42 20.66 6.04
CA GLU A 150 6.48 21.63 7.16
C GLU A 150 7.83 21.64 7.93
N TYR A 151 8.92 21.06 7.38
CA TYR A 151 10.29 21.18 7.93
C TYR A 151 11.32 21.77 6.95
#